data_AF-A0A1I7D257-F1
#
_entry.id   AF-A0A1I7D257-F1
#
_cell.length_a   1.000
_cell.length_b   1.000
_cell.length_c   1.000
_cell.angle_alpha   90.00
_cell.angle_beta   90.00
_cell.angle_gamma   90.00
#
_symmetry.space_group_name_H-M   'P 1'
#
loop_
_entity.id
_entity.type
_entity.pdbx_description
1 polymer ?
#
loop_
_entity_poly.entity_id
_entity_poly.type
_entity_poly.pdbx_seq_one_letter_code
_entity_poly.pdbx_strand_id
1 'polypeptide(L)'
;MPKTKKEQDKTSSDPKVVKWINAVSKLLHINQEEASARGGSNGDDTNHLERPQGNGISLEPDVPTQDTTPPETQILDLTPEIKKAQTKFEAYKKRRNIFKDVNDLEVFDKFVKSTAEFLDKASDLNKQQDVSGAIDSLDNATLTMKEVEKIYARGVDSACILLHRKQELADIRARLKFLNSFDLEGFSEQRQREAPRFAEFVKTNADKAEAQLKAGEIKASRDTFVTLHTYLDTLERILKEKPSKETQKPRKEITVKAYTGDNSVAGAQEILTELNRLYEEQRKIPYTDKEAYAQSREKIAAQRELLKNPDHRINNADRDGIFTQFEPLGEDGKSVLDSGEYEKAGNKIHLSVQMGQLEQAGNVLTPLLLSPDNPFLSFKVTNMDGAVAAFKDDEKQYSADTPEAKAKLAEQKAYFDRVTQGAQITLYPYTKDTSYPDGAEDFGFFLKLLEQELAAAGIQPGKNPDSDASLEGLSFATFRNEEGSRGVGVDDEDQLEENRKMLRSKPFYQALTNKDYKPEKPEESPPSQQDDPESRKSAR
;
A
#
# COMPACT_ATOMS: atom_id res chain seq x y z
N MET A 1 7.93 10.61 52.72
CA MET A 1 6.73 10.83 51.88
C MET A 1 6.98 12.00 50.94
N PRO A 2 7.11 11.76 49.63
CA PRO A 2 7.03 12.82 48.63
C PRO A 2 5.81 12.68 47.72
N LYS A 3 5.39 13.85 47.22
CA LYS A 3 4.15 14.18 46.52
C LYS A 3 4.02 13.52 45.14
N THR A 4 2.87 12.92 44.86
CA THR A 4 2.45 12.44 43.54
C THR A 4 2.21 13.61 42.59
N LYS A 5 2.92 13.63 41.45
CA LYS A 5 2.61 14.49 40.29
C LYS A 5 1.42 13.88 39.54
N LYS A 6 0.40 14.69 39.26
CA LYS A 6 -0.69 14.36 38.33
C LYS A 6 -0.12 14.25 36.91
N GLU A 7 -0.29 13.09 36.28
CA GLU A 7 -0.21 12.94 34.83
C GLU A 7 -1.40 13.67 34.19
N GLN A 8 -1.11 14.60 33.30
CA GLN A 8 -2.08 15.11 32.33
C GLN A 8 -2.08 14.16 31.14
N ASP A 9 -3.21 13.48 30.92
CA ASP A 9 -3.51 12.80 29.66
C ASP A 9 -3.50 13.83 28.52
N LYS A 10 -2.43 13.83 27.73
CA LYS A 10 -2.40 14.46 26.41
C LYS A 10 -2.70 13.38 25.38
N THR A 11 -3.97 13.24 25.02
CA THR A 11 -4.38 12.59 23.78
C THR A 11 -3.94 13.45 22.60
N SER A 12 -2.71 13.25 22.15
CA SER A 12 -2.24 13.78 20.86
C SER A 12 -2.85 12.94 19.75
N SER A 13 -4.04 13.32 19.27
CA SER A 13 -4.59 12.74 18.05
C SER A 13 -3.77 13.20 16.84
N ASP A 14 -3.29 12.25 16.06
CA ASP A 14 -2.58 12.49 14.80
C ASP A 14 -3.45 13.39 13.88
N PRO A 15 -2.92 14.52 13.36
CA PRO A 15 -3.64 15.41 12.44
C PRO A 15 -4.22 14.70 11.22
N LYS A 16 -3.62 13.58 10.77
CA LYS A 16 -4.14 12.74 9.69
C LYS A 16 -5.40 11.98 10.10
N VAL A 17 -5.46 11.50 11.34
CA VAL A 17 -6.63 10.82 11.93
C VAL A 17 -7.79 11.81 12.07
N VAL A 18 -7.52 13.03 12.53
CA VAL A 18 -8.55 14.09 12.62
C VAL A 18 -9.08 14.50 11.25
N LYS A 19 -8.20 14.66 10.24
CA LYS A 19 -8.62 14.95 8.85
C LYS A 19 -9.46 13.83 8.24
N TRP A 20 -9.11 12.57 8.50
CA TRP A 20 -9.85 11.42 7.98
C TRP A 20 -11.21 11.26 8.66
N ILE A 21 -11.29 11.41 9.99
CA ILE A 21 -12.56 11.44 10.74
C ILE A 21 -13.49 12.52 10.19
N ASN A 22 -12.98 13.73 9.94
CA ASN A 22 -13.76 14.82 9.35
C ASN A 22 -14.24 14.54 7.92
N ALA A 23 -13.44 13.83 7.11
CA ALA A 23 -13.82 13.42 5.76
C ALA A 23 -14.93 12.36 5.78
N VAL A 24 -14.86 11.40 6.69
CA VAL A 24 -15.89 10.36 6.88
C VAL A 24 -17.18 10.92 7.47
N SER A 25 -17.09 11.84 8.45
CA SER A 25 -18.27 12.56 9.00
C SER A 25 -19.00 13.41 7.95
N LYS A 26 -18.26 14.04 7.02
CA LYS A 26 -18.83 14.74 5.86
C LYS A 26 -19.54 13.78 4.90
N LEU A 27 -18.93 12.62 4.62
CA LEU A 27 -19.51 11.59 3.75
C LEU A 27 -20.81 11.00 4.34
N LEU A 28 -20.96 11.02 5.66
CA LEU A 28 -22.11 10.50 6.40
C LEU A 28 -23.19 11.55 6.76
N HIS A 29 -23.05 12.81 6.27
CA HIS A 29 -23.97 13.93 6.52
C HIS A 29 -24.19 14.22 8.02
N ILE A 30 -23.13 14.16 8.81
CA ILE A 30 -23.16 14.57 10.22
C ILE A 30 -22.71 16.03 10.28
N ASN A 31 -23.65 16.96 10.45
CA ASN A 31 -23.33 18.34 10.83
C ASN A 31 -23.00 18.35 12.32
N GLN A 32 -21.74 18.64 12.68
CA GLN A 32 -21.38 19.09 14.01
C GLN A 32 -21.62 20.61 14.07
N GLU A 33 -22.64 21.04 14.80
CA GLU A 33 -22.71 22.42 15.27
C GLU A 33 -21.79 22.56 16.48
N GLU A 34 -20.81 23.46 16.35
CA GLU A 34 -19.90 23.86 17.42
C GLU A 34 -20.65 24.64 18.50
N ALA A 35 -20.71 24.09 19.71
CA ALA A 35 -21.01 24.84 20.92
C ALA A 35 -19.69 25.14 21.66
N SER A 36 -19.08 26.26 21.32
CA SER A 36 -18.02 26.87 22.14
C SER A 36 -18.61 27.96 23.04
N ALA A 37 -18.03 28.07 24.24
CA ALA A 37 -18.21 29.08 25.28
C ALA A 37 -19.41 28.93 26.24
N ARG A 38 -19.23 28.05 27.24
CA ARG A 38 -19.65 28.34 28.62
C ARG A 38 -18.66 29.31 29.26
N GLY A 39 -19.18 30.31 29.97
CA GLY A 39 -18.49 31.00 31.06
C GLY A 39 -19.51 31.27 32.16
N GLY A 40 -19.57 30.38 33.15
CA GLY A 40 -20.40 30.55 34.34
C GLY A 40 -19.61 31.18 35.49
N SER A 41 -20.34 31.72 36.47
CA SER A 41 -19.85 31.88 37.84
C SER A 41 -21.04 31.78 38.81
N ASN A 42 -20.91 30.81 39.72
CA ASN A 42 -21.77 30.56 40.87
C ASN A 42 -21.64 31.65 41.94
N GLY A 43 -22.57 31.66 42.90
CA GLY A 43 -22.32 32.16 44.25
C GLY A 43 -23.59 32.41 45.05
N ASP A 44 -23.90 31.48 45.98
CA ASP A 44 -24.77 31.65 47.15
C ASP A 44 -24.53 32.99 47.88
N ASP A 45 -25.59 33.60 48.43
CA ASP A 45 -25.59 33.92 49.87
C ASP A 45 -26.98 34.36 50.38
N THR A 46 -27.27 33.87 51.59
CA THR A 46 -28.40 34.17 52.46
C THR A 46 -28.41 35.60 53.00
N ASN A 47 -29.58 36.25 53.14
CA ASN A 47 -30.11 36.80 54.41
C ASN A 47 -31.19 37.90 54.25
N HIS A 48 -32.17 37.80 55.15
CA HIS A 48 -32.91 38.83 55.89
C HIS A 48 -33.54 40.08 55.21
N LEU A 49 -34.86 40.18 55.44
CA LEU A 49 -35.63 41.34 55.94
C LEU A 49 -35.25 42.74 55.44
N GLU A 50 -36.19 43.39 54.75
CA GLU A 50 -36.84 44.62 55.25
C GLU A 50 -38.04 45.03 54.37
N ARG A 51 -39.17 45.29 55.04
CA ARG A 51 -40.26 46.16 54.58
C ARG A 51 -39.88 47.58 55.04
N PRO A 52 -40.31 48.66 54.35
CA PRO A 52 -41.56 49.27 54.82
C PRO A 52 -42.43 49.99 53.75
N GLN A 53 -43.74 49.94 54.05
CA GLN A 53 -44.76 50.99 53.99
C GLN A 53 -44.96 51.90 52.76
N GLY A 54 -46.24 52.03 52.37
CA GLY A 54 -46.78 53.32 51.92
C GLY A 54 -48.03 53.23 51.03
N ASN A 55 -49.20 53.34 51.66
CA ASN A 55 -50.45 54.04 51.27
C ASN A 55 -50.79 54.22 49.76
N GLY A 56 -52.01 54.04 49.27
CA GLY A 56 -53.33 53.87 49.88
C GLY A 56 -54.42 54.28 48.85
N ILE A 57 -55.68 53.89 49.11
CA ILE A 57 -56.96 54.52 48.62
C ILE A 57 -57.20 54.44 47.09
N SER A 58 -58.39 54.20 46.51
CA SER A 58 -59.72 53.69 46.87
C SER A 58 -60.53 53.64 45.54
N LEU A 59 -61.68 52.97 45.58
CA LEU A 59 -62.87 53.10 44.72
C LEU A 59 -63.05 52.07 43.62
N GLU A 60 -63.94 51.12 43.90
CA GLU A 60 -64.88 50.55 42.93
C GLU A 60 -65.78 51.66 42.35
N PRO A 61 -66.35 51.45 41.15
CA PRO A 61 -67.73 51.00 41.15
C PRO A 61 -68.07 49.92 40.12
N ASP A 62 -69.23 49.32 40.39
CA ASP A 62 -69.96 48.22 39.77
C ASP A 62 -70.24 48.25 38.24
N VAL A 63 -70.13 47.04 37.64
CA VAL A 63 -71.06 46.36 36.67
C VAL A 63 -71.11 46.91 35.22
N PRO A 64 -71.04 46.07 34.13
CA PRO A 64 -71.88 44.89 33.97
C PRO A 64 -71.24 43.58 33.47
N THR A 65 -71.85 42.50 33.96
CA THR A 65 -71.90 41.15 33.41
C THR A 65 -71.99 41.13 31.89
N GLN A 66 -70.87 40.77 31.24
CA GLN A 66 -70.89 40.16 29.91
C GLN A 66 -70.75 38.65 30.08
N ASP A 67 -71.72 37.93 29.53
CA ASP A 67 -71.62 36.51 29.20
C ASP A 67 -70.33 36.26 28.41
N THR A 68 -69.29 35.79 29.09
CA THR A 68 -68.20 35.07 28.44
C THR A 68 -68.35 33.62 28.82
N THR A 69 -68.90 32.83 27.90
CA THR A 69 -68.62 31.40 27.82
C THR A 69 -67.12 31.20 28.03
N PRO A 70 -66.67 30.26 28.88
CA PRO A 70 -65.25 30.03 29.08
C PRO A 70 -64.60 29.77 27.71
N PRO A 71 -63.44 30.36 27.39
CA PRO A 71 -62.72 29.96 26.19
C PRO A 71 -62.48 28.46 26.31
N GLU A 72 -63.04 27.71 25.38
CA GLU A 72 -62.88 26.27 25.27
C GLU A 72 -61.37 26.01 25.32
N THR A 73 -60.90 25.44 26.43
CA THR A 73 -59.47 25.20 26.69
C THR A 73 -58.98 24.33 25.53
N GLN A 74 -58.28 24.92 24.57
CA GLN A 74 -57.69 24.17 23.46
C GLN A 74 -56.69 23.20 24.09
N ILE A 75 -57.08 21.93 24.16
CA ILE A 75 -56.24 20.86 24.65
C ILE A 75 -55.05 20.80 23.69
N LEU A 76 -53.85 21.03 24.24
CA LEU A 76 -52.60 21.05 23.47
C LEU A 76 -52.40 19.66 22.83
N ASP A 77 -52.43 19.59 21.51
CA ASP A 77 -52.16 18.36 20.76
C ASP A 77 -50.66 18.22 20.46
N LEU A 78 -50.02 17.21 21.05
CA LEU A 78 -48.59 16.93 20.90
C LEU A 78 -48.26 15.96 19.74
N THR A 79 -49.26 15.65 18.89
CA THR A 79 -49.09 14.74 17.75
C THR A 79 -47.91 15.13 16.83
N PRO A 80 -47.69 16.42 16.48
CA PRO A 80 -46.55 16.83 15.64
C PRO A 80 -45.19 16.52 16.27
N GLU A 81 -45.03 16.80 17.57
CA GLU A 81 -43.79 16.60 18.32
C GLU A 81 -43.48 15.12 18.49
N ILE A 82 -44.50 14.31 18.81
CA ILE A 82 -44.37 12.85 18.91
C ILE A 82 -43.95 12.26 17.55
N LYS A 83 -44.58 12.68 16.44
CA LYS A 83 -44.20 12.24 15.08
C LYS A 83 -42.77 12.64 14.72
N LYS A 84 -42.34 13.84 15.09
CA LYS A 84 -40.96 14.31 14.86
C LYS A 84 -39.96 13.45 15.63
N ALA A 85 -40.25 13.14 16.90
CA ALA A 85 -39.41 12.28 17.72
C ALA A 85 -39.36 10.83 17.17
N GLN A 86 -40.50 10.26 16.77
CA GLN A 86 -40.57 8.95 16.13
C GLN A 86 -39.76 8.87 14.84
N THR A 87 -39.83 9.90 13.98
CA THR A 87 -39.08 9.95 12.72
C THR A 87 -37.56 9.91 12.99
N LYS A 88 -37.11 10.68 13.98
CA LYS A 88 -35.71 10.71 14.40
C LYS A 88 -35.27 9.38 15.00
N PHE A 89 -36.09 8.78 15.86
CA PHE A 89 -35.85 7.47 16.46
C PHE A 89 -35.70 6.36 15.41
N GLU A 90 -36.61 6.29 14.43
CA GLU A 90 -36.57 5.28 13.37
C GLU A 90 -35.33 5.41 12.47
N ALA A 91 -34.79 6.63 12.30
CA ALA A 91 -33.54 6.84 11.58
C ALA A 91 -32.34 6.15 12.27
N TYR A 92 -32.26 6.18 13.60
CA TYR A 92 -31.23 5.46 14.35
C TYR A 92 -31.44 3.95 14.34
N LYS A 93 -32.67 3.51 14.59
CA LYS A 93 -33.04 2.09 14.65
C LYS A 93 -32.72 1.35 13.34
N LYS A 94 -32.96 1.97 12.18
CA LYS A 94 -32.62 1.41 10.86
C LYS A 94 -31.11 1.20 10.66
N ARG A 95 -30.26 1.92 11.39
CA ARG A 95 -28.80 1.88 11.26
C ARG A 95 -28.14 0.97 12.31
N ARG A 96 -28.90 0.05 12.92
CA ARG A 96 -28.40 -0.94 13.89
C ARG A 96 -27.22 -1.78 13.38
N ASN A 97 -27.09 -1.98 12.07
CA ASN A 97 -26.00 -2.75 11.46
C ASN A 97 -24.61 -2.06 11.53
N ILE A 98 -24.55 -0.78 11.94
CA ILE A 98 -23.27 -0.07 12.08
C ILE A 98 -22.45 -0.58 13.26
N PHE A 99 -23.11 -1.11 14.28
CA PHE A 99 -22.45 -1.63 15.48
C PHE A 99 -21.71 -2.92 15.15
N LYS A 100 -20.38 -2.87 15.29
CA LYS A 100 -19.50 -4.02 15.12
C LYS A 100 -19.00 -4.60 16.43
N ASP A 101 -19.14 -3.85 17.52
CA ASP A 101 -18.85 -4.33 18.87
C ASP A 101 -20.13 -4.85 19.54
N VAL A 102 -20.08 -6.08 20.06
CA VAL A 102 -21.24 -6.77 20.65
C VAL A 102 -21.78 -6.03 21.88
N ASN A 103 -20.91 -5.47 22.72
CA ASN A 103 -21.34 -4.76 23.92
C ASN A 103 -22.00 -3.42 23.56
N ASP A 104 -21.47 -2.71 22.57
CA ASP A 104 -22.09 -1.46 22.11
C ASP A 104 -23.47 -1.73 21.48
N LEU A 105 -23.62 -2.85 20.77
CA LEU A 105 -24.91 -3.27 20.21
C LEU A 105 -25.95 -3.60 21.29
N GLU A 106 -25.57 -4.35 22.33
CA GLU A 106 -26.47 -4.68 23.45
C GLU A 106 -26.93 -3.43 24.20
N VAL A 107 -26.00 -2.50 24.46
CA VAL A 107 -26.34 -1.22 25.10
C VAL A 107 -27.26 -0.39 24.21
N PHE A 108 -27.00 -0.35 22.90
CA PHE A 108 -27.87 0.31 21.93
C PHE A 108 -29.29 -0.26 21.94
N ASP A 109 -29.43 -1.59 21.87
CA ASP A 109 -30.73 -2.25 21.86
C ASP A 109 -31.54 -1.95 23.12
N LYS A 110 -30.88 -1.86 24.29
CA LYS A 110 -31.51 -1.45 25.54
C LYS A 110 -32.11 -0.05 25.47
N PHE A 111 -31.34 0.94 25.00
CA PHE A 111 -31.82 2.32 24.90
C PHE A 111 -32.86 2.51 23.78
N VAL A 112 -32.73 1.75 22.68
CA VAL A 112 -33.74 1.72 21.62
C VAL A 112 -35.07 1.21 22.17
N LYS A 113 -35.06 0.12 22.96
CA LYS A 113 -36.25 -0.41 23.61
C LYS A 113 -36.89 0.60 24.56
N SER A 114 -36.12 1.21 25.47
CA SER A 114 -36.66 2.21 26.41
C SER A 114 -37.21 3.46 25.70
N THR A 115 -36.56 3.91 24.63
CA THR A 115 -37.05 5.06 23.85
C THR A 115 -38.36 4.73 23.15
N ALA A 116 -38.51 3.53 22.60
CA ALA A 116 -39.77 3.07 22.02
C ALA A 116 -40.90 3.05 23.05
N GLU A 117 -40.65 2.48 24.24
CA GLU A 117 -41.63 2.43 25.34
C GLU A 117 -42.11 3.83 25.76
N PHE A 118 -41.21 4.82 25.84
CA PHE A 118 -41.58 6.21 26.16
C PHE A 118 -42.36 6.89 25.04
N LEU A 119 -42.00 6.66 23.77
CA LEU A 119 -42.73 7.21 22.62
C LEU A 119 -44.14 6.62 22.48
N ASP A 120 -44.29 5.32 22.72
CA ASP A 120 -45.59 4.65 22.73
C ASP A 120 -46.46 5.19 23.87
N LYS A 121 -45.88 5.32 25.08
CA LYS A 121 -46.58 5.92 26.24
C LYS A 121 -47.00 7.37 25.99
N ALA A 122 -46.13 8.19 25.40
CA ALA A 122 -46.46 9.58 25.06
C ALA A 122 -47.62 9.65 24.04
N SER A 123 -47.61 8.77 23.04
CA SER A 123 -48.70 8.65 22.05
C SER A 123 -50.04 8.28 22.71
N ASP A 124 -50.03 7.31 23.62
CA ASP A 124 -51.25 6.86 24.29
C ASP A 124 -51.80 7.88 25.29
N LEU A 125 -50.94 8.59 26.04
CA LEU A 125 -51.36 9.66 26.94
C LEU A 125 -51.89 10.88 26.17
N ASN A 126 -51.29 11.22 25.03
CA ASN A 126 -51.80 12.29 24.15
C ASN A 126 -53.21 11.95 23.62
N LYS A 127 -53.48 10.69 23.25
CA LYS A 127 -54.83 10.24 22.85
C LYS A 127 -55.84 10.32 24.00
N GLN A 128 -55.39 10.07 25.24
CA GLN A 128 -56.20 10.18 26.45
C GLN A 128 -56.38 11.63 26.92
N GLN A 129 -55.78 12.61 26.21
CA GLN A 129 -55.77 14.03 26.57
C GLN A 129 -55.07 14.33 27.92
N ASP A 130 -54.23 13.41 28.41
CA ASP A 130 -53.31 13.69 29.53
C ASP A 130 -52.06 14.39 29.01
N VAL A 131 -52.18 15.71 28.82
CA VAL A 131 -51.11 16.55 28.26
C VAL A 131 -49.85 16.53 29.15
N SER A 132 -50.00 16.60 30.46
CA SER A 132 -48.85 16.61 31.38
C SER A 132 -48.08 15.29 31.32
N GLY A 133 -48.78 14.15 31.37
CA GLY A 133 -48.15 12.84 31.28
C GLY A 133 -47.53 12.57 29.91
N ALA A 134 -48.13 13.11 28.83
CA ALA A 134 -47.58 13.02 27.49
C ALA A 134 -46.29 13.84 27.33
N ILE A 135 -46.23 15.07 27.88
CA ILE A 135 -45.01 15.89 27.93
C ILE A 135 -43.90 15.17 28.70
N ASP A 136 -44.18 14.70 29.91
CA ASP A 136 -43.19 13.99 30.73
C ASP A 136 -42.65 12.74 30.01
N SER A 137 -43.51 11.98 29.34
CA SER A 137 -43.11 10.80 28.57
C SER A 137 -42.26 11.18 27.34
N LEU A 138 -42.61 12.27 26.65
CA LEU A 138 -41.86 12.77 25.51
C LEU A 138 -40.49 13.35 25.89
N ASP A 139 -40.39 14.01 27.04
CA ASP A 139 -39.13 14.51 27.60
C ASP A 139 -38.21 13.34 27.97
N ASN A 140 -38.76 12.29 28.59
CA ASN A 140 -38.02 11.06 28.85
C ASN A 140 -37.55 10.38 27.56
N ALA A 141 -38.40 10.28 26.54
CA ALA A 141 -38.01 9.76 25.22
C ALA A 141 -36.89 10.60 24.59
N THR A 142 -36.96 11.93 24.71
CA THR A 142 -35.94 12.84 24.19
C THR A 142 -34.61 12.66 24.93
N LEU A 143 -34.65 12.45 26.25
CA LEU A 143 -33.47 12.20 27.07
C LEU A 143 -32.83 10.84 26.74
N THR A 144 -33.61 9.77 26.60
CA THR A 144 -33.08 8.47 26.18
C THR A 144 -32.56 8.49 24.74
N MET A 145 -33.19 9.25 23.84
CA MET A 145 -32.73 9.42 22.47
C MET A 145 -31.35 10.12 22.39
N LYS A 146 -31.04 11.04 23.31
CA LYS A 146 -29.66 11.59 23.42
C LYS A 146 -28.64 10.53 23.80
N GLU A 147 -29.02 9.54 24.60
CA GLU A 147 -28.13 8.40 24.89
C GLU A 147 -27.99 7.46 23.68
N VAL A 148 -29.09 7.22 22.93
CA VAL A 148 -29.04 6.51 21.64
C VAL A 148 -28.06 7.17 20.68
N GLU A 149 -28.06 8.50 20.58
CA GLU A 149 -27.13 9.27 19.75
C GLU A 149 -25.67 9.07 20.15
N LYS A 150 -25.37 9.16 21.46
CA LYS A 150 -24.02 8.93 21.98
C LYS A 150 -23.53 7.51 21.70
N ILE A 151 -24.40 6.52 21.88
CA ILE A 151 -24.08 5.12 21.62
C ILE A 151 -23.92 4.88 20.12
N TYR A 152 -24.73 5.51 19.28
CA TYR A 152 -24.59 5.46 17.82
C TYR A 152 -23.22 5.98 17.37
N ALA A 153 -22.76 7.11 17.91
CA ALA A 153 -21.41 7.61 17.64
C ALA A 153 -20.32 6.59 18.03
N ARG A 154 -20.45 5.94 19.20
CA ARG A 154 -19.56 4.84 19.60
C ARG A 154 -19.62 3.65 18.64
N GLY A 155 -20.79 3.34 18.09
CA GLY A 155 -20.98 2.30 17.08
C GLY A 155 -20.21 2.59 15.78
N VAL A 156 -20.24 3.85 15.32
CA VAL A 156 -19.43 4.32 14.19
C VAL A 156 -17.94 4.14 14.49
N ASP A 157 -17.48 4.59 15.67
CA ASP A 157 -16.08 4.46 16.08
C ASP A 157 -15.62 3.00 16.10
N SER A 158 -16.42 2.10 16.69
CA SER A 158 -16.14 0.66 16.73
C SER A 158 -16.06 0.03 15.32
N ALA A 159 -16.85 0.52 14.36
CA ALA A 159 -16.77 0.08 12.96
C ALA A 159 -15.47 0.52 12.28
N CYS A 160 -15.04 1.77 12.52
CA CYS A 160 -13.76 2.28 12.04
C CYS A 160 -12.59 1.51 12.65
N ILE A 161 -12.64 1.23 13.97
CA ILE A 161 -11.62 0.45 14.67
C ILE A 161 -11.53 -0.97 14.08
N LEU A 162 -12.66 -1.64 13.80
CA LEU A 162 -12.63 -2.97 13.18
C LEU A 162 -11.89 -2.96 11.83
N LEU A 163 -12.15 -1.97 10.96
CA LEU A 163 -11.48 -1.87 9.68
C LEU A 163 -9.96 -1.68 9.86
N HIS A 164 -9.56 -0.80 10.77
CA HIS A 164 -8.16 -0.57 11.07
C HIS A 164 -7.47 -1.83 11.63
N ARG A 165 -8.09 -2.51 12.60
CA ARG A 165 -7.55 -3.74 13.19
C ARG A 165 -7.45 -4.89 12.19
N LYS A 166 -8.36 -4.99 11.21
CA LYS A 166 -8.24 -5.97 10.13
C LYS A 166 -7.02 -5.72 9.25
N GLN A 167 -6.77 -4.46 8.90
CA GLN A 167 -5.58 -4.09 8.13
C GLN A 167 -4.31 -4.37 8.92
N GLU A 168 -4.25 -3.91 10.18
CA GLU A 168 -3.12 -4.12 11.06
C GLU A 168 -2.80 -5.61 11.27
N LEU A 169 -3.82 -6.47 11.38
CA LEU A 169 -3.64 -7.92 11.47
C LEU A 169 -3.03 -8.51 10.19
N ALA A 170 -3.44 -8.01 9.02
CA ALA A 170 -2.86 -8.42 7.74
C ALA A 170 -1.38 -8.00 7.65
N ASP A 171 -1.06 -6.78 8.08
CA ASP A 171 0.31 -6.26 8.12
C ASP A 171 1.20 -7.07 9.08
N ILE A 172 0.70 -7.39 10.29
CA ILE A 172 1.40 -8.24 11.27
C ILE A 172 1.66 -9.63 10.68
N ARG A 173 0.71 -10.23 9.97
CA ARG A 173 0.89 -11.56 9.35
C ARG A 173 1.91 -11.53 8.22
N ALA A 174 1.86 -10.50 7.36
CA ALA A 174 2.87 -10.30 6.33
C ALA A 174 4.27 -10.11 6.94
N ARG A 175 4.35 -9.32 8.02
CA ARG A 175 5.61 -9.08 8.74
C ARG A 175 6.14 -10.35 9.40
N LEU A 176 5.29 -11.11 10.08
CA LEU A 176 5.67 -12.40 10.67
C LEU A 176 6.18 -13.37 9.60
N LYS A 177 5.50 -13.44 8.44
CA LYS A 177 5.94 -14.28 7.30
C LYS A 177 7.34 -13.88 6.84
N PHE A 178 7.60 -12.58 6.72
CA PHE A 178 8.92 -12.05 6.40
C PHE A 178 9.97 -12.42 7.46
N LEU A 179 9.68 -12.21 8.75
CA LEU A 179 10.62 -12.52 9.83
C LEU A 179 10.92 -14.03 9.96
N ASN A 180 9.94 -14.89 9.65
CA ASN A 180 10.14 -16.35 9.61
C ASN A 180 11.01 -16.82 8.44
N SER A 181 11.26 -15.98 7.44
CA SER A 181 12.14 -16.32 6.31
C SER A 181 13.63 -16.23 6.66
N PHE A 182 13.97 -15.57 7.77
CA PHE A 182 15.34 -15.40 8.23
C PHE A 182 15.96 -16.76 8.55
N ASP A 183 17.16 -16.96 8.01
CA ASP A 183 17.95 -18.13 8.35
C ASP A 183 18.67 -17.89 9.68
N LEU A 184 18.38 -18.76 10.66
CA LEU A 184 18.96 -18.71 11.99
C LEU A 184 20.27 -19.50 12.09
N GLU A 185 20.75 -20.10 10.99
CA GLU A 185 22.06 -20.76 10.94
C GLU A 185 23.17 -19.74 11.25
N GLY A 186 24.02 -20.09 12.22
CA GLY A 186 25.10 -19.22 12.72
C GLY A 186 24.72 -18.26 13.85
N PHE A 187 23.42 -18.13 14.19
CA PHE A 187 23.00 -17.42 15.41
C PHE A 187 23.31 -18.25 16.67
N SER A 188 23.44 -17.59 17.82
CA SER A 188 23.61 -18.28 19.12
C SER A 188 22.45 -19.25 19.38
N GLU A 189 22.69 -20.36 20.09
CA GLU A 189 21.64 -21.33 20.45
C GLU A 189 20.43 -20.68 21.13
N GLN A 190 20.65 -19.67 21.98
CA GLN A 190 19.55 -18.95 22.63
C GLN A 190 18.61 -18.34 21.61
N ARG A 191 19.13 -17.72 20.54
CA ARG A 191 18.32 -17.10 19.49
C ARG A 191 17.66 -18.13 18.58
N GLN A 192 18.35 -19.20 18.24
CA GLN A 192 17.75 -20.32 17.51
C GLN A 192 16.57 -20.94 18.28
N ARG A 193 16.59 -20.88 19.61
CA ARG A 193 15.45 -21.26 20.46
C ARG A 193 14.38 -20.17 20.60
N GLU A 194 14.79 -18.91 20.80
CA GLU A 194 13.86 -17.82 21.12
C GLU A 194 13.11 -17.28 19.90
N ALA A 195 13.73 -17.13 18.73
CA ALA A 195 13.07 -16.56 17.56
C ALA A 195 11.85 -17.41 17.10
N PRO A 196 11.95 -18.75 16.95
CA PRO A 196 10.78 -19.57 16.63
C PRO A 196 9.69 -19.50 17.71
N ARG A 197 10.10 -19.39 18.98
CA ARG A 197 9.16 -19.29 20.12
C ARG A 197 8.35 -17.98 20.07
N PHE A 198 9.01 -16.85 19.82
CA PHE A 198 8.31 -15.57 19.67
C PHE A 198 7.48 -15.51 18.40
N ALA A 199 7.94 -16.11 17.29
CA ALA A 199 7.14 -16.24 16.08
C ALA A 199 5.83 -17.01 16.34
N GLU A 200 5.88 -18.10 17.11
CA GLU A 200 4.69 -18.85 17.50
C GLU A 200 3.77 -18.04 18.43
N PHE A 201 4.33 -17.22 19.33
CA PHE A 201 3.54 -16.31 20.16
C PHE A 201 2.83 -15.24 19.33
N VAL A 202 3.50 -14.65 18.33
CA VAL A 202 2.86 -13.71 17.40
C VAL A 202 1.74 -14.41 16.65
N LYS A 203 1.99 -15.60 16.08
CA LYS A 203 0.97 -16.37 15.35
C LYS A 203 -0.26 -16.68 16.21
N THR A 204 -0.03 -17.23 17.41
CA THR A 204 -1.11 -17.59 18.34
C THR A 204 -1.97 -16.38 18.71
N ASN A 205 -1.34 -15.23 18.98
CA ASN A 205 -2.09 -14.02 19.32
C ASN A 205 -2.77 -13.38 18.10
N ALA A 206 -2.24 -13.58 16.89
CA ALA A 206 -2.86 -13.11 15.65
C ALA A 206 -4.15 -13.89 15.37
N ASP A 207 -4.12 -15.20 15.57
CA ASP A 207 -5.30 -16.07 15.44
C ASP A 207 -6.34 -15.74 16.52
N LYS A 208 -5.90 -15.48 17.75
CA LYS A 208 -6.78 -14.98 18.83
C LYS A 208 -7.42 -13.63 18.48
N ALA A 209 -6.63 -12.67 17.98
CA ALA A 209 -7.14 -11.37 17.56
C ALA A 209 -8.17 -11.52 16.42
N GLU A 210 -7.91 -12.38 15.44
CA GLU A 210 -8.87 -12.66 14.37
C GLU A 210 -10.19 -13.21 14.91
N ALA A 211 -10.13 -14.17 15.85
CA ALA A 211 -11.30 -14.74 16.49
C ALA A 211 -12.13 -13.68 17.23
N GLN A 212 -11.48 -12.79 18.00
CA GLN A 212 -12.15 -11.69 18.71
C GLN A 212 -12.82 -10.71 17.73
N LEU A 213 -12.14 -10.34 16.64
CA LEU A 213 -12.73 -9.46 15.63
C LEU A 213 -13.92 -10.10 14.92
N LYS A 214 -13.89 -11.42 14.66
CA LYS A 214 -15.03 -12.17 14.09
C LYS A 214 -16.20 -12.28 15.07
N ALA A 215 -15.91 -12.41 16.37
CA ALA A 215 -16.91 -12.45 17.43
C ALA A 215 -17.52 -11.06 17.74
N GLY A 216 -16.99 -9.97 17.18
CA GLY A 216 -17.43 -8.62 17.50
C GLY A 216 -16.92 -8.13 18.86
N GLU A 217 -15.86 -8.72 19.40
CA GLU A 217 -15.20 -8.30 20.64
C GLU A 217 -14.14 -7.22 20.36
N ILE A 218 -14.55 -6.15 19.69
CA ILE A 218 -13.62 -5.14 19.13
C ILE A 218 -12.80 -4.49 20.24
N LYS A 219 -13.43 -4.12 21.36
CA LYS A 219 -12.73 -3.51 22.50
C LYS A 219 -11.79 -4.48 23.20
N ALA A 220 -12.19 -5.73 23.37
CA ALA A 220 -11.36 -6.75 24.01
C ALA A 220 -10.15 -7.14 23.14
N SER A 221 -10.23 -6.94 21.82
CA SER A 221 -9.10 -7.19 20.92
C SER A 221 -7.91 -6.26 21.17
N ARG A 222 -8.13 -5.07 21.77
CA ARG A 222 -7.08 -4.07 22.02
C ARG A 222 -5.87 -4.66 22.74
N ASP A 223 -6.09 -5.38 23.83
CA ASP A 223 -5.01 -5.92 24.66
C ASP A 223 -4.24 -7.03 23.92
N THR A 224 -4.94 -7.80 23.08
CA THR A 224 -4.32 -8.78 22.19
C THR A 224 -3.42 -8.11 21.15
N PHE A 225 -3.84 -6.98 20.56
CA PHE A 225 -3.00 -6.21 19.63
C PHE A 225 -1.77 -5.58 20.31
N VAL A 226 -1.89 -5.08 21.54
CA VAL A 226 -0.74 -4.58 22.31
C VAL A 226 0.27 -5.71 22.58
N THR A 227 -0.26 -6.89 22.94
CA THR A 227 0.55 -8.09 23.16
C THR A 227 1.23 -8.54 21.86
N LEU A 228 0.53 -8.50 20.74
CA LEU A 228 1.06 -8.82 19.41
C LEU A 228 2.26 -7.95 19.05
N HIS A 229 2.12 -6.63 19.17
CA HIS A 229 3.23 -5.70 18.91
C HIS A 229 4.42 -5.98 19.81
N THR A 230 4.19 -6.23 21.09
CA THR A 230 5.26 -6.55 22.04
C THR A 230 6.05 -7.80 21.60
N TYR A 231 5.37 -8.86 21.18
CA TYR A 231 6.04 -10.06 20.69
C TYR A 231 6.71 -9.87 19.34
N LEU A 232 6.09 -9.11 18.44
CA LEU A 232 6.67 -8.80 17.13
C LEU A 232 7.95 -7.97 17.27
N ASP A 233 7.91 -6.91 18.09
CA ASP A 233 9.08 -6.07 18.38
C ASP A 233 10.21 -6.87 19.04
N THR A 234 9.86 -7.79 19.95
CA THR A 234 10.85 -8.66 20.60
C THR A 234 11.49 -9.61 19.59
N LEU A 235 10.68 -10.22 18.70
CA LEU A 235 11.17 -11.07 17.61
C LEU A 235 12.09 -10.27 16.69
N GLU A 236 11.69 -9.07 16.29
CA GLU A 236 12.55 -8.20 15.48
C GLU A 236 13.86 -7.87 16.17
N ARG A 237 13.84 -7.60 17.47
CA ARG A 237 15.07 -7.32 18.23
C ARG A 237 16.02 -8.51 18.25
N ILE A 238 15.48 -9.71 18.49
CA ILE A 238 16.25 -10.97 18.46
C ILE A 238 16.94 -11.15 17.10
N LEU A 239 16.24 -10.82 16.02
CA LEU A 239 16.73 -10.96 14.66
C LEU A 239 17.69 -9.83 14.22
N LYS A 240 17.56 -8.63 14.81
CA LYS A 240 18.40 -7.44 14.51
C LYS A 240 19.74 -7.41 15.26
N GLU A 241 19.87 -8.10 16.38
CA GLU A 241 21.14 -8.11 17.11
C GLU A 241 22.23 -8.88 16.31
N LYS A 242 23.45 -8.34 16.23
CA LYS A 242 24.55 -8.99 15.49
C LYS A 242 24.90 -10.37 16.07
N PRO A 243 25.21 -11.40 15.25
CA PRO A 243 25.66 -12.71 15.74
C PRO A 243 27.03 -12.61 16.43
N SER A 244 27.23 -13.44 17.47
CA SER A 244 28.51 -13.54 18.21
C SER A 244 29.63 -14.06 17.29
N LYS A 245 30.84 -13.50 17.44
CA LYS A 245 32.04 -13.85 16.65
C LYS A 245 32.48 -15.32 16.79
N GLU A 246 32.00 -16.05 17.81
CA GLU A 246 32.48 -17.40 18.15
C GLU A 246 31.80 -18.56 17.39
N THR A 247 30.65 -18.36 16.75
CA THR A 247 29.89 -19.46 16.10
C THR A 247 29.77 -19.36 14.59
N GLN A 248 30.50 -18.45 13.94
CA GLN A 248 30.54 -18.40 12.49
C GLN A 248 31.45 -19.53 11.97
N LYS A 249 30.85 -20.61 11.42
CA LYS A 249 31.45 -21.20 10.22
C LYS A 249 31.64 -20.05 9.22
N PRO A 250 32.75 -19.99 8.48
CA PRO A 250 33.05 -18.85 7.61
C PRO A 250 32.01 -18.78 6.50
N ARG A 251 30.91 -18.05 6.76
CA ARG A 251 30.06 -17.48 5.73
C ARG A 251 30.97 -16.46 5.05
N LYS A 252 31.15 -16.54 3.73
CA LYS A 252 31.76 -15.45 2.97
C LYS A 252 31.01 -14.18 3.38
N GLU A 253 31.71 -13.28 4.06
CA GLU A 253 31.20 -11.94 4.34
C GLU A 253 31.15 -11.24 2.97
N ILE A 254 30.04 -11.41 2.24
CA ILE A 254 29.83 -10.73 0.96
C ILE A 254 29.53 -9.27 1.31
N THR A 255 30.58 -8.52 1.59
CA THR A 255 30.51 -7.06 1.68
C THR A 255 30.41 -6.56 0.25
N VAL A 256 29.19 -6.24 -0.20
CA VAL A 256 28.97 -5.59 -1.51
C VAL A 256 29.62 -4.21 -1.44
N LYS A 257 30.61 -3.97 -2.28
CA LYS A 257 31.26 -2.67 -2.41
C LYS A 257 30.29 -1.72 -3.09
N ALA A 258 29.89 -0.67 -2.38
CA ALA A 258 29.11 0.40 -2.99
C ALA A 258 29.89 1.01 -4.15
N TYR A 259 29.21 1.25 -5.26
CA TYR A 259 29.75 2.07 -6.34
C TYR A 259 29.94 3.52 -5.88
N THR A 260 31.11 4.09 -6.20
CA THR A 260 31.50 5.45 -5.79
C THR A 260 31.87 6.36 -6.97
N GLY A 261 31.60 5.95 -8.21
CA GLY A 261 31.87 6.77 -9.39
C GLY A 261 30.84 7.88 -9.60
N ASP A 262 31.11 8.77 -10.55
CA ASP A 262 30.35 10.01 -10.73
C ASP A 262 29.01 9.82 -11.47
N ASN A 263 28.84 8.75 -12.25
CA ASN A 263 27.58 8.48 -12.95
C ASN A 263 26.55 7.80 -12.04
N SER A 264 25.29 8.22 -12.09
CA SER A 264 24.16 7.49 -11.49
C SER A 264 23.27 6.87 -12.56
N VAL A 265 22.43 5.91 -12.16
CA VAL A 265 21.43 5.32 -13.06
C VAL A 265 20.49 6.40 -13.61
N ALA A 266 19.97 7.28 -12.76
CA ALA A 266 19.09 8.36 -13.19
C ALA A 266 19.82 9.39 -14.08
N GLY A 267 21.05 9.79 -13.71
CA GLY A 267 21.84 10.73 -14.49
C GLY A 267 22.18 10.21 -15.89
N ALA A 268 22.46 8.91 -16.03
CA ALA A 268 22.65 8.28 -17.33
C ALA A 268 21.40 8.37 -18.23
N GLN A 269 20.20 8.25 -17.64
CA GLN A 269 18.94 8.40 -18.38
C GLN A 269 18.76 9.83 -18.89
N GLU A 270 19.00 10.84 -18.06
CA GLU A 270 18.93 12.24 -18.46
C GLU A 270 19.86 12.55 -19.63
N ILE A 271 21.11 12.07 -19.55
CA ILE A 271 22.11 12.30 -20.60
C ILE A 271 21.67 11.64 -21.92
N LEU A 272 21.13 10.42 -21.88
CA LEU A 272 20.64 9.70 -23.06
C LEU A 272 19.36 10.32 -23.65
N THR A 273 18.45 10.83 -22.81
CA THR A 273 17.27 11.59 -23.28
C THR A 273 17.70 12.81 -24.07
N GLU A 274 18.66 13.57 -23.56
CA GLU A 274 19.21 14.73 -24.27
C GLU A 274 19.95 14.30 -25.55
N LEU A 275 20.69 13.19 -25.52
CA LEU A 275 21.36 12.64 -26.70
C LEU A 275 20.34 12.29 -27.82
N ASN A 276 19.23 11.66 -27.46
CA ASN A 276 18.15 11.34 -28.39
C ASN A 276 17.54 12.61 -28.99
N ARG A 277 17.29 13.63 -28.15
CA ARG A 277 16.83 14.96 -28.58
C ARG A 277 17.79 15.58 -29.61
N LEU A 278 19.09 15.55 -29.34
CA LEU A 278 20.12 16.07 -30.24
C LEU A 278 20.19 15.31 -31.58
N TYR A 279 20.00 13.99 -31.60
CA TYR A 279 19.92 13.24 -32.87
C TYR A 279 18.70 13.61 -33.69
N GLU A 280 17.54 13.81 -33.05
CA GLU A 280 16.33 14.25 -33.75
C GLU A 280 16.46 15.67 -34.31
N GLU A 281 17.15 16.57 -33.59
CA GLU A 281 17.52 17.88 -34.13
C GLU A 281 18.47 17.75 -35.32
N GLN A 282 19.49 16.90 -35.23
CA GLN A 282 20.43 16.66 -36.32
C GLN A 282 19.75 16.12 -37.57
N ARG A 283 18.78 15.20 -37.43
CA ARG A 283 18.01 14.63 -38.55
C ARG A 283 17.22 15.68 -39.34
N LYS A 284 16.88 16.81 -38.71
CA LYS A 284 16.17 17.93 -39.35
C LYS A 284 17.10 18.89 -40.10
N ILE A 285 18.42 18.77 -39.93
CA ILE A 285 19.41 19.62 -40.61
C ILE A 285 19.53 19.16 -42.07
N PRO A 286 19.33 20.07 -43.06
CA PRO A 286 19.53 19.74 -44.47
C PRO A 286 20.97 19.30 -44.73
N TYR A 287 21.18 18.25 -45.53
CA TYR A 287 22.52 17.73 -45.87
C TYR A 287 23.43 18.78 -46.55
N THR A 288 22.84 19.83 -47.13
CA THR A 288 23.55 20.95 -47.75
C THR A 288 24.18 21.90 -46.73
N ASP A 289 23.69 21.92 -45.48
CA ASP A 289 24.20 22.77 -44.40
C ASP A 289 25.26 22.03 -43.57
N LYS A 290 26.49 22.02 -44.10
CA LYS A 290 27.63 21.32 -43.48
C LYS A 290 28.04 21.91 -42.15
N GLU A 291 27.86 23.22 -41.95
CA GLU A 291 28.29 23.91 -40.74
C GLU A 291 27.35 23.59 -39.58
N ALA A 292 26.03 23.68 -39.79
CA ALA A 292 25.05 23.28 -38.78
C ALA A 292 25.20 21.81 -38.41
N TYR A 293 25.46 20.93 -39.40
CA TYR A 293 25.69 19.52 -39.14
C TYR A 293 26.95 19.27 -38.30
N ALA A 294 28.05 19.99 -38.56
CA ALA A 294 29.28 19.90 -37.77
C ALA A 294 29.07 20.36 -36.32
N GLN A 295 28.40 21.49 -36.09
CA GLN A 295 28.07 21.98 -34.75
C GLN A 295 27.18 20.99 -33.98
N SER A 296 26.20 20.38 -34.66
CA SER A 296 25.37 19.34 -34.08
C SER A 296 26.19 18.11 -33.68
N ARG A 297 27.15 17.68 -34.52
CA ARG A 297 28.08 16.58 -34.18
C ARG A 297 28.93 16.89 -32.95
N GLU A 298 29.39 18.13 -32.80
CA GLU A 298 30.16 18.54 -31.61
C GLU A 298 29.31 18.49 -30.34
N LYS A 299 28.06 18.97 -30.38
CA LYS A 299 27.12 18.85 -29.25
C LYS A 299 26.85 17.39 -28.88
N ILE A 300 26.61 16.54 -29.88
CA ILE A 300 26.41 15.09 -29.66
C ILE A 300 27.67 14.46 -29.06
N ALA A 301 28.86 14.83 -29.54
CA ALA A 301 30.12 14.30 -29.01
C ALA A 301 30.34 14.74 -27.56
N ALA A 302 30.10 16.00 -27.23
CA ALA A 302 30.18 16.52 -25.86
C ALA A 302 29.20 15.81 -24.92
N GLN A 303 27.95 15.60 -25.37
CA GLN A 303 26.95 14.89 -24.58
C GLN A 303 27.32 13.40 -24.38
N ARG A 304 27.87 12.74 -25.39
CA ARG A 304 28.38 11.36 -25.27
C ARG A 304 29.55 11.25 -24.28
N GLU A 305 30.37 12.29 -24.17
CA GLU A 305 31.49 12.30 -23.23
C GLU A 305 31.02 12.17 -21.78
N LEU A 306 29.86 12.75 -21.45
CA LEU A 306 29.24 12.66 -20.12
C LEU A 306 28.77 11.23 -19.76
N LEU A 307 28.55 10.35 -20.76
CA LEU A 307 28.19 8.95 -20.55
C LEU A 307 29.38 8.03 -20.33
N LYS A 308 30.61 8.52 -20.52
CA LYS A 308 31.78 7.67 -20.30
C LYS A 308 31.87 7.30 -18.83
N ASN A 309 31.87 5.99 -18.58
CA ASN A 309 32.04 5.42 -17.27
C ASN A 309 33.17 4.39 -17.34
N PRO A 310 34.12 4.39 -16.38
CA PRO A 310 35.26 3.47 -16.41
C PRO A 310 34.84 2.02 -16.13
N ASP A 311 33.71 1.83 -15.43
CA ASP A 311 33.28 0.53 -14.93
C ASP A 311 32.13 -0.06 -15.75
N HIS A 312 31.40 0.75 -16.51
CA HIS A 312 30.18 0.34 -17.21
C HIS A 312 30.08 0.90 -18.64
N ARG A 313 29.64 0.06 -19.57
CA ARG A 313 29.09 0.46 -20.86
C ARG A 313 27.65 0.91 -20.65
N ILE A 314 27.34 2.16 -21.00
CA ILE A 314 26.01 2.77 -20.87
C ILE A 314 25.51 3.18 -22.26
N ASN A 315 24.34 2.70 -22.66
CA ASN A 315 23.74 3.02 -23.97
C ASN A 315 22.21 2.88 -23.96
N ASN A 316 21.57 3.22 -25.07
CA ASN A 316 20.17 2.83 -25.30
C ASN A 316 20.12 1.34 -25.66
N ALA A 317 19.23 0.58 -25.01
CA ALA A 317 19.01 -0.84 -25.29
C ALA A 317 18.20 -1.06 -26.58
N ASP A 318 17.44 -0.06 -26.99
CA ASP A 318 16.55 -0.08 -28.13
C ASP A 318 16.71 1.18 -28.99
N ARG A 319 16.16 1.12 -30.20
CA ARG A 319 16.26 2.21 -31.18
C ARG A 319 15.49 3.46 -30.75
N ASP A 320 14.41 3.27 -30.01
CA ASP A 320 13.45 4.32 -29.65
C ASP A 320 13.83 5.00 -28.33
N GLY A 321 14.91 4.54 -27.69
CA GLY A 321 15.45 5.13 -26.46
C GLY A 321 14.56 4.87 -25.24
N ILE A 322 13.73 3.84 -25.27
CA ILE A 322 12.81 3.47 -24.20
C ILE A 322 13.57 2.93 -22.99
N PHE A 323 14.72 2.28 -23.20
CA PHE A 323 15.53 1.72 -22.14
C PHE A 323 16.97 2.20 -22.20
N THR A 324 17.51 2.51 -21.04
CA THR A 324 18.95 2.65 -20.83
C THR A 324 19.51 1.33 -20.33
N GLN A 325 20.52 0.80 -21.00
CA GLN A 325 21.20 -0.45 -20.65
C GLN A 325 22.58 -0.18 -20.07
N PHE A 326 22.95 -1.02 -19.11
CA PHE A 326 24.19 -0.99 -18.36
C PHE A 326 24.82 -2.38 -18.41
N GLU A 327 26.12 -2.42 -18.69
CA GLU A 327 26.92 -3.64 -18.70
C GLU A 327 28.30 -3.34 -18.11
N PRO A 328 28.84 -4.19 -17.22
CA PRO A 328 30.15 -3.95 -16.63
C PRO A 328 31.25 -4.09 -17.70
N LEU A 329 32.28 -3.26 -17.57
CA LEU A 329 33.49 -3.30 -18.39
C LEU A 329 34.56 -4.18 -17.72
N GLY A 330 35.28 -4.94 -18.54
CA GLY A 330 36.51 -5.62 -18.13
C GLY A 330 37.71 -4.67 -18.14
N GLU A 331 38.87 -5.18 -17.74
CA GLU A 331 40.14 -4.41 -17.71
C GLU A 331 40.55 -3.87 -19.09
N ASP A 332 40.07 -4.47 -20.17
CA ASP A 332 40.32 -4.04 -21.55
C ASP A 332 39.37 -2.92 -22.03
N GLY A 333 38.47 -2.45 -21.15
CA GLY A 333 37.48 -1.43 -21.45
C GLY A 333 36.33 -1.89 -22.35
N LYS A 334 36.20 -3.21 -22.60
CA LYS A 334 35.06 -3.80 -23.32
C LYS A 334 34.08 -4.42 -22.34
N SER A 335 32.85 -4.65 -22.78
CA SER A 335 31.85 -5.30 -21.92
C SER A 335 32.31 -6.72 -21.59
N VAL A 336 32.14 -7.13 -20.33
CA VAL A 336 32.45 -8.50 -19.89
C VAL A 336 31.68 -9.55 -20.71
N LEU A 337 30.51 -9.16 -21.23
CA LEU A 337 29.67 -10.02 -22.07
C LEU A 337 30.24 -10.21 -23.50
N ASP A 338 31.13 -9.32 -23.97
CA ASP A 338 31.73 -9.44 -25.30
C ASP A 338 32.76 -10.59 -25.38
N SER A 339 33.17 -11.15 -24.24
CA SER A 339 34.10 -12.29 -24.14
C SER A 339 33.51 -13.60 -24.67
N GLY A 340 32.18 -13.73 -24.69
CA GLY A 340 31.48 -14.98 -25.02
C GLY A 340 31.57 -16.06 -23.93
N GLU A 341 32.19 -15.78 -22.78
CA GLU A 341 32.26 -16.72 -21.65
C GLU A 341 30.92 -16.90 -20.93
N TYR A 342 30.00 -15.95 -21.12
CA TYR A 342 28.73 -15.89 -20.43
C TYR A 342 27.58 -16.08 -21.40
N GLU A 343 26.67 -16.99 -21.07
CA GLU A 343 25.49 -17.29 -21.86
C GLU A 343 24.23 -16.75 -21.20
N LYS A 344 23.26 -16.39 -22.05
CA LYS A 344 21.95 -15.91 -21.63
C LYS A 344 20.94 -17.06 -21.71
N ALA A 345 20.58 -17.64 -20.56
CA ALA A 345 19.59 -18.73 -20.47
C ALA A 345 18.11 -18.24 -20.56
N GLY A 346 17.87 -17.05 -21.10
CA GLY A 346 16.53 -16.44 -21.21
C GLY A 346 15.90 -15.99 -19.89
N ASN A 347 16.52 -16.26 -18.74
CA ASN A 347 16.06 -15.82 -17.43
C ASN A 347 16.17 -14.28 -17.30
N LYS A 348 15.20 -13.67 -16.62
CA LYS A 348 15.20 -12.24 -16.32
C LYS A 348 14.32 -11.93 -15.12
N ILE A 349 14.74 -10.93 -14.38
CA ILE A 349 14.02 -10.41 -13.22
C ILE A 349 13.57 -9.00 -13.56
N HIS A 350 12.32 -8.68 -13.25
CA HIS A 350 11.84 -7.31 -13.33
C HIS A 350 11.63 -6.75 -11.93
N LEU A 351 11.97 -5.48 -11.72
CA LEU A 351 11.56 -4.72 -10.54
C LEU A 351 10.48 -3.73 -10.94
N SER A 352 9.36 -3.80 -10.23
CA SER A 352 8.22 -2.91 -10.40
C SER A 352 8.15 -1.90 -9.27
N VAL A 353 8.36 -0.62 -9.56
CA VAL A 353 8.20 0.49 -8.61
C VAL A 353 7.04 1.38 -9.01
N GLN A 354 6.52 2.19 -8.09
CA GLN A 354 5.52 3.19 -8.45
C GLN A 354 6.07 4.14 -9.52
N MET A 355 5.30 4.38 -10.58
CA MET A 355 5.72 5.14 -11.77
C MET A 355 6.41 6.47 -11.44
N GLY A 356 5.85 7.25 -10.51
CA GLY A 356 6.40 8.56 -10.10
C GLY A 356 7.62 8.49 -9.18
N GLN A 357 8.10 7.29 -8.83
CA GLN A 357 9.25 7.08 -7.94
C GLN A 357 10.43 6.41 -8.66
N LEU A 358 10.37 6.19 -9.98
CA LEU A 358 11.43 5.47 -10.71
C LEU A 358 12.80 6.17 -10.60
N GLU A 359 12.84 7.49 -10.74
CA GLU A 359 14.08 8.27 -10.60
C GLU A 359 14.67 8.12 -9.18
N GLN A 360 13.83 8.26 -8.15
CA GLN A 360 14.23 8.07 -6.76
C GLN A 360 14.73 6.64 -6.52
N ALA A 361 14.04 5.63 -7.06
CA ALA A 361 14.45 4.23 -6.98
C ALA A 361 15.79 4.01 -7.68
N GLY A 362 16.01 4.59 -8.87
CA GLY A 362 17.28 4.53 -9.59
C GLY A 362 18.43 5.12 -8.78
N ASN A 363 18.22 6.26 -8.10
CA ASN A 363 19.22 6.87 -7.23
C ASN A 363 19.54 6.00 -6.01
N VAL A 364 18.52 5.45 -5.34
CA VAL A 364 18.69 4.54 -4.19
C VAL A 364 19.44 3.27 -4.59
N LEU A 365 19.14 2.73 -5.77
CA LEU A 365 19.72 1.48 -6.24
C LEU A 365 21.09 1.65 -6.93
N THR A 366 21.48 2.86 -7.32
CA THR A 366 22.75 3.13 -8.03
C THR A 366 23.97 2.51 -7.34
N PRO A 367 24.18 2.66 -6.02
CA PRO A 367 25.34 2.08 -5.33
C PRO A 367 25.43 0.56 -5.43
N LEU A 368 24.28 -0.11 -5.60
CA LEU A 368 24.18 -1.56 -5.76
C LEU A 368 24.27 -1.96 -7.23
N LEU A 369 23.42 -1.40 -8.09
CA LEU A 369 23.32 -1.79 -9.50
C LEU A 369 24.63 -1.54 -10.27
N LEU A 370 25.39 -0.50 -9.91
CA LEU A 370 26.70 -0.23 -10.51
C LEU A 370 27.87 -0.80 -9.67
N SER A 371 27.57 -1.61 -8.66
CA SER A 371 28.61 -2.26 -7.85
C SER A 371 29.41 -3.24 -8.70
N PRO A 372 30.74 -3.33 -8.51
CA PRO A 372 31.53 -4.42 -9.09
C PRO A 372 31.12 -5.81 -8.56
N ASP A 373 30.40 -5.86 -7.43
CA ASP A 373 29.89 -7.09 -6.83
C ASP A 373 28.42 -7.38 -7.25
N ASN A 374 27.87 -6.64 -8.22
CA ASN A 374 26.56 -6.94 -8.80
C ASN A 374 26.65 -8.24 -9.65
N PRO A 375 25.91 -9.32 -9.30
CA PRO A 375 25.96 -10.56 -10.06
C PRO A 375 25.25 -10.46 -11.43
N PHE A 376 24.42 -9.43 -11.63
CA PHE A 376 23.73 -9.19 -12.91
C PHE A 376 24.64 -8.45 -13.88
N LEU A 377 25.25 -9.20 -14.81
CA LEU A 377 26.16 -8.67 -15.83
C LEU A 377 25.48 -7.82 -16.93
N SER A 378 24.16 -7.69 -16.88
CA SER A 378 23.47 -6.64 -17.61
C SER A 378 22.17 -6.30 -16.91
N PHE A 379 21.80 -5.03 -16.96
CA PHE A 379 20.46 -4.60 -16.64
C PHE A 379 20.06 -3.41 -17.50
N LYS A 380 18.76 -3.14 -17.54
CA LYS A 380 18.23 -1.95 -18.18
C LYS A 380 17.14 -1.30 -17.35
N VAL A 381 16.97 0.01 -17.54
CA VAL A 381 15.98 0.83 -16.83
C VAL A 381 15.16 1.61 -17.85
N THR A 382 13.83 1.60 -17.71
CA THR A 382 12.91 2.39 -18.54
C THR A 382 13.26 3.87 -18.41
N ASN A 383 13.58 4.50 -19.53
CA ASN A 383 13.60 5.94 -19.70
C ASN A 383 12.17 6.43 -19.91
N MET A 384 11.59 7.09 -18.90
CA MET A 384 10.18 7.50 -18.93
C MET A 384 9.90 8.51 -20.04
N ASP A 385 10.82 9.44 -20.29
CA ASP A 385 10.68 10.42 -21.37
C ASP A 385 10.76 9.75 -22.73
N GLY A 386 11.70 8.80 -22.89
CA GLY A 386 11.83 7.97 -24.10
C GLY A 386 10.57 7.14 -24.37
N ALA A 387 10.04 6.48 -23.34
CA ALA A 387 8.79 5.71 -23.44
C ALA A 387 7.60 6.58 -23.86
N VAL A 388 7.47 7.78 -23.27
CA VAL A 388 6.38 8.72 -23.61
C VAL A 388 6.53 9.25 -25.04
N ALA A 389 7.76 9.58 -25.46
CA ALA A 389 8.03 10.04 -26.81
C ALA A 389 7.70 8.96 -27.85
N ALA A 390 8.18 7.72 -27.63
CA ALA A 390 7.91 6.59 -28.50
C ALA A 390 6.39 6.31 -28.62
N PHE A 391 5.66 6.33 -27.51
CA PHE A 391 4.21 6.13 -27.54
C PHE A 391 3.46 7.24 -28.31
N LYS A 392 3.89 8.50 -28.22
CA LYS A 392 3.32 9.60 -29.02
C LYS A 392 3.58 9.42 -30.51
N ASP A 393 4.75 8.91 -30.88
CA ASP A 393 5.06 8.58 -32.27
C ASP A 393 4.20 7.43 -32.78
N ASP A 394 3.94 6.40 -31.95
CA ASP A 394 2.98 5.34 -32.24
C ASP A 394 1.55 5.87 -32.42
N GLU A 395 1.08 6.76 -31.54
CA GLU A 395 -0.23 7.42 -31.66
C GLU A 395 -0.37 8.15 -33.00
N LYS A 396 0.70 8.80 -33.46
CA LYS A 396 0.74 9.49 -34.75
C LYS A 396 0.81 8.51 -35.92
N GLN A 397 1.60 7.45 -35.82
CA GLN A 397 1.76 6.44 -36.87
C GLN A 397 0.47 5.64 -37.09
N TYR A 398 -0.24 5.32 -36.00
CA TYR A 398 -1.48 4.53 -36.02
C TYR A 398 -2.74 5.40 -35.84
N SER A 399 -2.71 6.66 -36.30
CA SER A 399 -3.81 7.61 -36.14
C SER A 399 -5.02 7.35 -37.06
N ALA A 400 -4.94 6.36 -37.95
CA ALA A 400 -6.01 6.04 -38.88
C ALA A 400 -7.19 5.38 -38.15
N ASP A 401 -8.43 5.73 -38.53
CA ASP A 401 -9.63 5.14 -37.94
C ASP A 401 -9.97 3.77 -38.56
N THR A 402 -9.02 2.84 -38.52
CA THR A 402 -9.22 1.45 -38.97
C THR A 402 -9.14 0.47 -37.80
N PRO A 403 -9.80 -0.69 -37.87
CA PRO A 403 -9.70 -1.72 -36.84
C PRO A 403 -8.26 -2.16 -36.56
N GLU A 404 -7.43 -2.27 -37.61
CA GLU A 404 -6.04 -2.71 -37.51
C GLU A 404 -5.17 -1.67 -36.79
N ALA A 405 -5.35 -0.38 -37.13
CA ALA A 405 -4.64 0.72 -36.49
C ALA A 405 -5.02 0.84 -35.00
N LYS A 406 -6.31 0.69 -34.67
CA LYS A 406 -6.79 0.65 -33.28
C LYS A 406 -6.22 -0.53 -32.49
N ALA A 407 -6.20 -1.72 -33.09
CA ALA A 407 -5.63 -2.91 -32.46
C ALA A 407 -4.13 -2.73 -32.20
N LYS A 408 -3.39 -2.18 -33.17
CA LYS A 408 -1.96 -1.87 -33.01
C LYS A 408 -1.70 -0.82 -31.92
N LEU A 409 -2.50 0.24 -31.87
CA LEU A 409 -2.35 1.26 -30.83
C LEU A 409 -2.68 0.70 -29.43
N ALA A 410 -3.68 -0.20 -29.32
CA ALA A 410 -3.97 -0.88 -28.07
C ALA A 410 -2.81 -1.79 -27.61
N GLU A 411 -2.17 -2.51 -28.54
CA GLU A 411 -0.97 -3.32 -28.28
C GLU A 411 0.19 -2.45 -27.78
N GLN A 412 0.46 -1.32 -28.45
CA GLN A 412 1.51 -0.39 -28.03
C GLN A 412 1.21 0.28 -26.69
N LYS A 413 -0.05 0.62 -26.44
CA LYS A 413 -0.48 1.17 -25.15
C LYS A 413 -0.28 0.14 -24.03
N ALA A 414 -0.63 -1.13 -24.26
CA ALA A 414 -0.41 -2.19 -23.29
C ALA A 414 1.08 -2.40 -23.01
N TYR A 415 1.94 -2.31 -24.03
CA TYR A 415 3.38 -2.34 -23.88
C TYR A 415 3.91 -1.14 -23.08
N PHE A 416 3.48 0.08 -23.42
CA PHE A 416 3.82 1.31 -22.71
C PHE A 416 3.41 1.24 -21.24
N ASP A 417 2.16 0.87 -20.94
CA ASP A 417 1.66 0.72 -19.57
C ASP A 417 2.48 -0.33 -18.81
N ARG A 418 2.82 -1.44 -19.46
CA ARG A 418 3.60 -2.52 -18.83
C ARG A 418 4.99 -2.07 -18.38
N VAL A 419 5.67 -1.22 -19.16
CA VAL A 419 7.07 -0.81 -18.88
C VAL A 419 7.18 0.50 -18.10
N THR A 420 6.07 1.22 -17.91
CA THR A 420 6.01 2.48 -17.15
C THR A 420 5.33 2.31 -15.79
N GLN A 421 4.26 1.51 -15.71
CA GLN A 421 3.58 1.22 -14.44
C GLN A 421 4.22 0.05 -13.68
N GLY A 422 5.02 -0.76 -14.37
CA GLY A 422 5.68 -1.95 -13.85
C GLY A 422 6.96 -2.27 -14.62
N ALA A 423 7.69 -3.28 -14.16
CA ALA A 423 8.88 -3.83 -14.82
C ALA A 423 9.87 -2.79 -15.36
N GLN A 424 10.00 -1.66 -14.66
CA GLN A 424 10.80 -0.55 -15.15
C GLN A 424 12.28 -0.88 -15.13
N ILE A 425 12.72 -1.76 -14.23
CA ILE A 425 14.09 -2.25 -14.18
C ILE A 425 14.07 -3.73 -14.59
N THR A 426 14.89 -4.12 -15.56
CA THR A 426 15.08 -5.52 -15.95
C THR A 426 16.52 -5.94 -15.66
N LEU A 427 16.70 -6.99 -14.86
CA LEU A 427 17.99 -7.57 -14.52
C LEU A 427 18.19 -8.89 -15.29
N TYR A 428 19.35 -9.05 -15.91
CA TYR A 428 19.67 -10.22 -16.72
C TYR A 428 20.72 -11.08 -16.02
N PRO A 429 20.33 -12.24 -15.46
CA PRO A 429 21.29 -13.23 -14.99
C PRO A 429 21.99 -13.87 -16.18
N TYR A 430 23.30 -13.67 -16.26
CA TYR A 430 24.20 -14.35 -17.19
C TYR A 430 25.00 -15.38 -16.42
N THR A 431 25.18 -16.57 -16.98
CA THR A 431 25.92 -17.66 -16.34
C THR A 431 26.92 -18.28 -17.31
N LYS A 432 28.00 -18.83 -16.79
CA LYS A 432 28.97 -19.60 -17.60
C LYS A 432 28.46 -20.99 -17.95
N ASP A 433 27.58 -21.53 -17.10
CA ASP A 433 26.88 -22.80 -17.29
C ASP A 433 25.37 -22.55 -17.24
N THR A 434 24.67 -22.84 -18.33
CA THR A 434 23.22 -22.67 -18.44
C THR A 434 22.44 -23.89 -17.93
N SER A 435 23.12 -25.00 -17.66
CA SER A 435 22.55 -26.28 -17.24
C SER A 435 22.31 -26.40 -15.74
N TYR A 436 22.85 -25.47 -14.93
CA TYR A 436 22.73 -25.49 -13.47
C TYR A 436 22.60 -24.09 -12.86
N PRO A 437 21.86 -23.92 -11.74
CA PRO A 437 21.74 -22.65 -11.02
C PRO A 437 22.98 -22.33 -10.15
N ASP A 438 24.20 -22.57 -10.63
CA ASP A 438 25.39 -22.09 -9.93
C ASP A 438 25.36 -20.56 -9.89
N GLY A 439 25.40 -20.00 -8.67
CA GLY A 439 25.26 -18.56 -8.41
C GLY A 439 23.83 -18.05 -8.18
N ALA A 440 22.79 -18.91 -8.24
CA ALA A 440 21.42 -18.51 -7.91
C ALA A 440 21.29 -17.91 -6.49
N GLU A 441 22.11 -18.38 -5.55
CA GLU A 441 22.20 -17.81 -4.21
C GLU A 441 22.68 -16.36 -4.22
N ASP A 442 23.67 -16.02 -5.06
CA ASP A 442 24.20 -14.66 -5.20
C ASP A 442 23.14 -13.74 -5.81
N PHE A 443 22.44 -14.20 -6.86
CA PHE A 443 21.30 -13.46 -7.42
C PHE A 443 20.19 -13.27 -6.38
N GLY A 444 19.80 -14.32 -5.65
CA GLY A 444 18.75 -14.27 -4.64
C GLY A 444 19.11 -13.37 -3.45
N PHE A 445 20.36 -13.39 -3.01
CA PHE A 445 20.89 -12.47 -2.00
C PHE A 445 20.82 -11.02 -2.49
N PHE A 446 21.32 -10.77 -3.70
CA PHE A 446 21.37 -9.43 -4.27
C PHE A 446 19.97 -8.86 -4.48
N LEU A 447 19.01 -9.66 -4.93
CA LEU A 447 17.60 -9.25 -5.05
C LEU A 447 17.00 -8.81 -3.71
N LYS A 448 17.27 -9.56 -2.63
CA LYS A 448 16.82 -9.19 -1.28
C LYS A 448 17.44 -7.87 -0.82
N LEU A 449 18.68 -7.60 -1.20
CA LEU A 449 19.35 -6.34 -0.89
C LEU A 449 18.70 -5.16 -1.64
N LEU A 450 18.41 -5.31 -2.93
CA LEU A 450 17.68 -4.30 -3.71
C LEU A 450 16.29 -4.02 -3.10
N GLU A 451 15.56 -5.07 -2.72
CA GLU A 451 14.24 -4.97 -2.05
C GLU A 451 14.32 -4.23 -0.72
N GLN A 452 15.33 -4.52 0.09
CA GLN A 452 15.56 -3.86 1.36
C GLN A 452 15.81 -2.36 1.19
N GLU A 453 16.67 -1.97 0.25
CA GLU A 453 16.99 -0.55 0.01
C GLU A 453 15.79 0.22 -0.54
N LEU A 454 15.02 -0.37 -1.46
CA LEU A 454 13.77 0.23 -1.96
C LEU A 454 12.76 0.45 -0.82
N ALA A 455 12.54 -0.57 0.01
CA ALA A 455 11.62 -0.49 1.14
C ALA A 455 12.10 0.53 2.20
N ALA A 456 13.39 0.55 2.51
CA ALA A 456 13.98 1.49 3.47
C ALA A 456 13.87 2.94 3.00
N ALA A 457 13.97 3.18 1.69
CA ALA A 457 13.77 4.49 1.08
C ALA A 457 12.28 4.89 0.93
N GLY A 458 11.34 4.04 1.36
CA GLY A 458 9.90 4.30 1.27
C GLY A 458 9.33 4.23 -0.16
N ILE A 459 10.06 3.60 -1.09
CA ILE A 459 9.57 3.36 -2.45
C ILE A 459 8.39 2.38 -2.38
N GLN A 460 7.32 2.68 -3.11
CA GLN A 460 6.13 1.85 -3.19
C GLN A 460 6.25 0.87 -4.36
N PRO A 461 5.79 -0.39 -4.22
CA PRO A 461 5.72 -1.33 -5.33
C PRO A 461 4.85 -0.82 -6.49
N GLY A 462 5.28 -1.13 -7.71
CA GLY A 462 4.54 -0.85 -8.95
C GLY A 462 3.56 -1.97 -9.32
N LYS A 463 3.01 -1.90 -10.53
CA LYS A 463 2.19 -2.97 -11.10
C LYS A 463 3.08 -4.13 -11.54
N ASN A 464 2.87 -5.33 -11.01
CA ASN A 464 3.57 -6.52 -11.51
C ASN A 464 3.04 -6.88 -12.92
N PRO A 465 3.92 -7.20 -13.89
CA PRO A 465 3.47 -7.63 -15.21
C PRO A 465 2.71 -8.94 -15.13
N ASP A 466 1.59 -9.04 -15.87
CA ASP A 466 0.78 -10.25 -15.86
C ASP A 466 1.52 -11.48 -16.39
N SER A 467 2.54 -11.23 -17.23
CA SER A 467 3.41 -12.22 -17.85
C SER A 467 4.44 -12.87 -16.93
N ASP A 468 4.56 -12.38 -15.70
CA ASP A 468 5.62 -12.77 -14.79
C ASP A 468 5.10 -13.58 -13.62
N ALA A 469 5.98 -14.38 -13.01
CA ALA A 469 5.71 -15.05 -11.74
C ALA A 469 6.31 -14.24 -10.59
N SER A 470 5.50 -13.91 -9.58
CA SER A 470 6.00 -13.28 -8.35
C SER A 470 7.01 -14.17 -7.63
N LEU A 471 8.01 -13.55 -7.01
CA LEU A 471 8.96 -14.23 -6.13
C LEU A 471 8.47 -14.15 -4.68
N GLU A 472 8.45 -15.28 -3.97
CA GLU A 472 7.89 -15.32 -2.63
C GLU A 472 8.65 -14.43 -1.65
N GLY A 473 7.92 -13.55 -0.95
CA GLY A 473 8.49 -12.63 0.05
C GLY A 473 9.11 -11.36 -0.52
N LEU A 474 9.09 -11.19 -1.85
CA LEU A 474 9.59 -9.99 -2.55
C LEU A 474 8.40 -9.18 -3.09
N SER A 475 8.45 -7.86 -2.92
CA SER A 475 7.33 -6.96 -3.26
C SER A 475 7.51 -6.25 -4.60
N PHE A 476 8.76 -6.03 -5.02
CA PHE A 476 9.11 -5.36 -6.27
C PHE A 476 9.50 -6.36 -7.35
N ALA A 477 10.15 -7.46 -6.98
CA ALA A 477 10.77 -8.39 -7.92
C ALA A 477 9.81 -9.47 -8.46
N THR A 478 9.81 -9.64 -9.78
CA THR A 478 9.11 -10.72 -10.49
C THR A 478 10.04 -11.44 -11.45
N PHE A 479 9.79 -12.72 -11.69
CA PHE A 479 10.60 -13.57 -12.57
C PHE A 479 9.89 -13.84 -13.89
N ARG A 480 10.70 -13.90 -14.95
CA ARG A 480 10.29 -14.35 -16.26
C ARG A 480 11.41 -15.10 -16.97
N ASN A 481 11.05 -16.05 -17.82
CA ASN A 481 11.93 -16.62 -18.84
C ASN A 481 11.47 -16.21 -20.26
N GLU A 482 12.41 -16.10 -21.21
CA GLU A 482 12.15 -15.72 -22.61
C GLU A 482 11.29 -16.72 -23.38
N GLU A 483 11.28 -17.99 -22.96
CA GLU A 483 10.40 -19.01 -23.51
C GLU A 483 8.92 -18.83 -23.07
N GLY A 484 8.65 -17.99 -22.07
CA GLY A 484 7.31 -17.71 -21.58
C GLY A 484 6.56 -16.64 -22.39
N SER A 485 5.23 -16.73 -22.37
CA SER A 485 4.33 -15.80 -23.08
C SER A 485 4.51 -14.35 -22.61
N ARG A 486 4.40 -13.39 -23.55
CA ARG A 486 4.44 -11.94 -23.23
C ARG A 486 3.23 -11.44 -22.47
N GLY A 487 2.16 -12.22 -22.37
CA GLY A 487 0.91 -11.81 -21.72
C GLY A 487 0.22 -10.62 -22.41
N VAL A 488 0.76 -10.14 -23.53
CA VAL A 488 0.21 -9.03 -24.30
C VAL A 488 -0.94 -9.59 -25.14
N GLY A 489 -2.16 -9.09 -24.91
CA GLY A 489 -3.36 -9.51 -25.64
C GLY A 489 -3.94 -10.87 -25.21
N VAL A 490 -3.54 -11.39 -24.05
CA VAL A 490 -4.15 -12.59 -23.45
C VAL A 490 -5.12 -12.12 -22.37
N ASP A 491 -6.41 -12.09 -22.70
CA ASP A 491 -7.49 -11.75 -21.75
C ASP A 491 -7.96 -12.97 -20.93
N ASP A 492 -7.32 -14.12 -21.13
CA ASP A 492 -7.65 -15.40 -20.51
C ASP A 492 -6.77 -15.65 -19.29
N GLU A 493 -7.35 -15.50 -18.09
CA GLU A 493 -6.68 -15.74 -16.81
C GLU A 493 -6.17 -17.18 -16.66
N ASP A 494 -6.83 -18.17 -17.26
CA ASP A 494 -6.39 -19.56 -17.16
C ASP A 494 -5.07 -19.75 -17.91
N GLN A 495 -4.93 -19.14 -19.09
CA GLN A 495 -3.68 -19.15 -19.86
C GLN A 495 -2.56 -18.39 -19.15
N LEU A 496 -2.88 -17.26 -18.51
CA LEU A 496 -1.90 -16.49 -17.73
C LEU A 496 -1.39 -17.30 -16.53
N GLU A 497 -2.27 -18.00 -15.81
CA GLU A 497 -1.88 -18.83 -14.68
C GLU A 497 -1.13 -20.10 -15.11
N GLU A 498 -1.46 -20.72 -16.24
CA GLU A 498 -0.65 -21.80 -16.84
C GLU A 498 0.77 -21.32 -17.17
N ASN A 499 0.90 -20.15 -17.77
CA ASN A 499 2.21 -19.54 -18.04
C ASN A 499 2.97 -19.27 -16.73
N ARG A 500 2.30 -18.76 -15.68
CA ARG A 500 2.93 -18.57 -14.36
C ARG A 500 3.35 -19.90 -13.73
N LYS A 501 2.56 -20.97 -13.83
CA LYS A 501 2.94 -22.31 -13.36
C LYS A 501 4.20 -22.82 -14.08
N MET A 502 4.28 -22.65 -15.40
CA MET A 502 5.46 -22.98 -16.19
C MET A 502 6.68 -22.16 -15.75
N LEU A 503 6.51 -20.86 -15.52
CA LEU A 503 7.60 -20.02 -15.00
C LEU A 503 8.06 -20.47 -13.61
N ARG A 504 7.12 -20.83 -12.73
CA ARG A 504 7.43 -21.34 -11.39
C ARG A 504 8.14 -22.71 -11.44
N SER A 505 7.93 -23.53 -12.48
CA SER A 505 8.63 -24.81 -12.61
C SER A 505 10.05 -24.70 -13.16
N LYS A 506 10.48 -23.51 -13.63
CA LYS A 506 11.84 -23.32 -14.15
C LYS A 506 12.90 -23.54 -13.05
N PRO A 507 14.00 -24.26 -13.33
CA PRO A 507 15.07 -24.51 -12.36
C PRO A 507 15.61 -23.25 -11.69
N PHE A 508 15.81 -22.17 -12.45
CA PHE A 508 16.31 -20.91 -11.91
C PHE A 508 15.31 -20.26 -10.93
N TYR A 509 14.00 -20.30 -11.23
CA TYR A 509 12.97 -19.82 -10.30
C TYR A 509 12.94 -20.64 -9.02
N GLN A 510 12.99 -21.97 -9.14
CA GLN A 510 13.04 -22.88 -8.00
C GLN A 510 14.28 -22.61 -7.15
N ALA A 511 15.46 -22.44 -7.75
CA ALA A 511 16.68 -22.12 -7.03
C ALA A 511 16.63 -20.76 -6.30
N LEU A 512 15.92 -19.76 -6.85
CA LEU A 512 15.73 -18.46 -6.18
C LEU A 512 14.74 -18.53 -5.00
N THR A 513 13.77 -19.43 -5.03
CA THR A 513 12.63 -19.46 -4.09
C THR A 513 12.64 -20.62 -3.09
N ASN A 514 13.28 -21.74 -3.43
CA ASN A 514 13.26 -22.97 -2.67
C ASN A 514 14.67 -23.33 -2.16
N LYS A 515 14.86 -23.23 -0.85
CA LYS A 515 16.15 -23.48 -0.18
C LYS A 515 16.62 -24.95 -0.27
N ASP A 516 15.70 -25.89 -0.57
CA ASP A 516 15.98 -27.32 -0.64
C ASP A 516 16.08 -27.84 -2.09
N TYR A 517 16.06 -26.95 -3.09
CA TYR A 517 16.13 -27.37 -4.49
C TYR A 517 17.48 -28.01 -4.80
N LYS A 518 17.47 -29.34 -4.96
CA LYS A 518 18.57 -30.11 -5.54
C LYS A 518 18.19 -30.40 -6.99
N PRO A 519 18.86 -29.80 -7.98
CA PRO A 519 18.59 -30.11 -9.37
C PRO A 519 18.78 -31.61 -9.61
N GLU A 520 17.79 -32.24 -10.25
CA GLU A 520 17.97 -33.59 -10.78
C GLU A 520 19.10 -33.52 -11.82
N LYS A 521 20.11 -34.38 -11.68
CA LYS A 521 21.13 -34.51 -12.73
C LYS A 521 20.41 -34.84 -14.04
N PRO A 522 20.76 -34.22 -15.17
CA PRO A 522 20.25 -34.65 -16.45
C PRO A 522 20.48 -36.16 -16.57
N GLU A 523 19.42 -36.93 -16.89
CA GLU A 523 19.61 -38.31 -17.32
C GLU A 523 20.61 -38.27 -18.47
N GLU A 524 21.72 -38.98 -18.32
CA GLU A 524 22.67 -39.19 -19.40
C GLU A 524 21.86 -39.67 -20.60
N SER A 525 21.80 -38.84 -21.65
CA SER A 525 21.12 -39.21 -22.86
C SER A 525 21.69 -40.56 -23.31
N PRO A 526 20.84 -41.56 -23.63
CA PRO A 526 21.34 -42.83 -24.10
C PRO A 526 22.25 -42.57 -25.31
N PRO A 527 23.36 -43.30 -25.45
CA PRO A 527 24.39 -43.01 -26.43
C PRO A 527 23.74 -42.88 -27.81
N SER A 528 23.94 -41.70 -28.42
CA SER A 528 23.50 -41.39 -29.77
C SER A 528 23.88 -42.56 -30.68
N GLN A 529 22.87 -43.19 -31.29
CA GLN A 529 23.11 -44.05 -32.43
C GLN A 529 23.91 -43.26 -33.45
N GLN A 530 25.07 -43.79 -33.82
CA GLN A 530 25.98 -43.21 -34.79
C GLN A 530 25.21 -42.84 -36.06
N ASP A 531 25.34 -41.57 -36.45
CA ASP A 531 24.90 -41.09 -37.76
C ASP A 531 25.63 -41.89 -38.86
N ASP A 532 24.83 -42.63 -39.63
CA ASP A 532 25.25 -43.27 -40.87
C ASP A 532 25.45 -42.19 -41.95
N PRO A 533 26.66 -42.02 -42.52
CA PRO A 533 26.95 -40.91 -43.42
C PRO A 533 26.52 -41.22 -44.86
N GLU A 534 25.24 -41.49 -45.10
CA GLU A 534 24.68 -41.62 -46.47
C GLU A 534 23.26 -41.06 -46.59
N SER A 535 23.07 -39.75 -46.35
CA SER A 535 21.79 -39.11 -46.70
C SER A 535 21.90 -37.59 -46.85
N ARG A 536 22.80 -37.10 -47.70
CA ARG A 536 22.72 -35.74 -48.26
C ARG A 536 23.08 -35.74 -49.73
N LYS A 537 22.18 -36.28 -50.55
CA LYS A 537 21.98 -35.87 -51.95
C LYS A 537 20.47 -35.73 -52.19
N SER A 538 20.09 -34.70 -52.94
CA SER A 538 18.74 -34.21 -53.27
C SER A 538 18.05 -33.43 -52.12
N ALA A 539 17.51 -32.23 -52.30
CA ALA A 539 17.08 -31.52 -53.50
C ALA A 539 17.40 -30.02 -53.47
N ARG A 540 17.48 -29.47 -54.68
CA ARG A 540 17.53 -28.06 -55.06
C ARG A 540 16.30 -27.28 -54.60
#